data_AF-A0A7S1WDM7-F1
#
_entry.id   AF-A0A7S1WDM7-F1
#
_cell.length_a   1.000
_cell.length_b   1.000
_cell.length_c   1.000
_cell.angle_alpha   90.00
_cell.angle_beta   90.00
_cell.angle_gamma   90.00
#
_symmetry.space_group_name_H-M   'P 1'
#
loop_
_entity.id
_entity.type
_entity.pdbx_description
1 polymer ?
#
loop_
_entity_poly.entity_id
_entity_poly.type
_entity_poly.pdbx_seq_one_letter_code
_entity_poly.pdbx_strand_id
1 'polypeptide(L)'
;EPEPEPEPEPEPPQKPPQKPPVAPEFQIFTPPLFVGYLNGMSSLIKSGVSRSCDGGSSLGISVREVSDGRWRDTCPQGALTWRGAGGEGATLEEMDLLLTGGRMTPVAREVVRAAYEQARPGEELRAAQQAVAMTAEFNTMGSPLPLPGRRPSGAGADRPTRKPYKAVVMLFLNGGADTWNLLVPQDCELYQEYRDIRTDLALNTNELLKIATTGQACSSFGVHARFSFLKGLYDKGEAAFVANVGNLVEPTTKAKLRQGTAQRCFGLFSHSDQQTAAQTLKCQDLGSSARGAGGRVADALASGPEQFSTTSFSLAGTAIWPEGVDTRREVVDERGAVRFTEFERWRGAISNITTQRHGNVYSEAYAQAFLRSIESSEALGRAMGDVQLLTDYRTDTGLERELEQVAKLIRAREARGAERDFFFVQLGGWDHHDDMKARLDSKLLEVDNALRGFVTELKAQGVWDSVALASESEFARTLDSNGGGSDHAWAGNHFILSGSLRGTRVFNQFPSSLKANTDQDLGRGRLIPRYPWESMMVPIAEWMGLATTQHVDAFPNIGYFNSSHIIPRSELFQS
;
A
#
# COMPACT_ATOMS: atom_id res chain seq x y z
N GLU A 1 5.20 13.73 -72.30
CA GLU A 1 4.40 14.35 -71.23
C GLU A 1 5.17 14.18 -69.93
N PRO A 2 5.30 15.21 -69.08
CA PRO A 2 5.93 15.05 -67.77
C PRO A 2 4.98 14.30 -66.83
N GLU A 3 5.54 13.44 -65.97
CA GLU A 3 4.80 12.69 -64.95
C GLU A 3 4.11 13.62 -63.95
N PRO A 4 2.93 13.23 -63.41
CA PRO A 4 2.18 14.06 -62.48
C PRO A 4 2.85 14.12 -61.10
N GLU A 5 2.84 15.29 -60.48
CA GLU A 5 3.38 15.51 -59.14
C GLU A 5 2.61 14.67 -58.08
N PRO A 6 3.31 14.11 -57.08
CA PRO A 6 2.68 13.33 -56.02
C PRO A 6 1.87 14.22 -55.06
N GLU A 7 0.71 13.74 -54.64
CA GLU A 7 -0.17 14.42 -53.68
C GLU A 7 0.50 14.66 -52.32
N PRO A 8 0.21 15.79 -51.63
CA PRO A 8 0.79 16.11 -50.33
C PRO A 8 0.26 15.18 -49.23
N GLU A 9 1.18 14.72 -48.37
CA GLU A 9 0.88 13.86 -47.23
C GLU A 9 -0.11 14.53 -46.25
N PRO A 10 -1.05 13.76 -45.65
CA PRO A 10 -2.00 14.29 -44.68
C PRO A 10 -1.29 14.74 -43.39
N GLU A 11 -1.68 15.91 -42.87
CA GLU A 11 -1.12 16.44 -41.63
C GLU A 11 -1.34 15.47 -40.45
N PRO A 12 -0.32 15.31 -39.57
CA PRO A 12 -0.43 14.43 -38.42
C PRO A 12 -1.50 14.94 -37.43
N PRO A 13 -2.25 14.04 -36.78
CA PRO A 13 -3.29 14.43 -35.82
C PRO A 13 -2.70 15.28 -34.69
N GLN A 14 -3.44 16.32 -34.29
CA GLN A 14 -3.07 17.19 -33.18
C GLN A 14 -2.74 16.37 -31.93
N LYS A 15 -1.57 16.63 -31.35
CA LYS A 15 -1.13 15.97 -30.12
C LYS A 15 -2.18 16.20 -29.03
N PRO A 16 -2.60 15.15 -28.29
CA PRO A 16 -3.46 15.33 -27.13
C PRO A 16 -2.80 16.29 -26.13
N PRO A 17 -3.59 16.99 -25.29
CA PRO A 17 -3.05 17.89 -24.28
C PRO A 17 -1.93 17.19 -23.52
N GLN A 18 -0.75 17.82 -23.50
CA GLN A 18 0.40 17.27 -22.78
C GLN A 18 -0.01 17.03 -21.34
N LYS A 19 0.05 15.77 -20.91
CA LYS A 19 -0.01 15.43 -19.48
C LYS A 19 1.03 16.31 -18.76
N PRO A 20 0.69 16.93 -17.62
CA PRO A 20 1.63 17.77 -16.90
C PRO A 20 2.92 16.97 -16.64
N PRO A 21 4.10 17.60 -16.77
CA PRO A 21 5.36 16.93 -16.54
C PRO A 21 5.35 16.33 -15.14
N VAL A 22 5.44 15.01 -15.07
CA VAL A 22 5.65 14.27 -13.83
C VAL A 22 7.15 14.18 -13.63
N ALA A 23 7.62 14.59 -12.45
CA ALA A 23 8.99 14.34 -12.01
C ALA A 23 8.98 13.01 -11.25
N PRO A 24 9.36 11.89 -11.90
CA PRO A 24 9.24 10.54 -11.34
C PRO A 24 10.04 10.38 -10.04
N GLU A 25 11.08 11.17 -9.84
CA GLU A 25 11.86 11.23 -8.59
C GLU A 25 11.00 11.63 -7.39
N PHE A 26 9.92 12.40 -7.58
CA PHE A 26 8.99 12.73 -6.49
C PHE A 26 7.98 11.63 -6.19
N GLN A 27 7.93 10.54 -6.95
CA GLN A 27 7.05 9.40 -6.61
C GLN A 27 7.53 8.62 -5.39
N ILE A 28 8.83 8.71 -5.05
CA ILE A 28 9.37 8.19 -3.79
C ILE A 28 9.22 9.18 -2.62
N PHE A 29 8.82 10.43 -2.87
CA PHE A 29 8.60 11.45 -1.82
C PHE A 29 7.26 11.22 -1.12
N THR A 30 7.21 10.25 -0.23
CA THR A 30 6.07 10.07 0.69
C THR A 30 6.24 10.90 1.96
N PRO A 31 5.15 11.24 2.68
CA PRO A 31 5.24 12.02 3.91
C PRO A 31 6.23 11.44 4.93
N PRO A 32 6.24 10.14 5.26
CA PRO A 32 7.21 9.59 6.22
C PRO A 32 8.67 9.66 5.75
N LEU A 33 8.94 9.42 4.46
CA LEU A 33 10.29 9.52 3.92
C LEU A 33 10.79 10.97 3.95
N PHE A 34 9.92 11.92 3.61
CA PHE A 34 10.26 13.33 3.61
C PHE A 34 10.47 13.87 5.03
N VAL A 35 9.60 13.51 5.97
CA VAL A 35 9.76 13.86 7.39
C VAL A 35 10.98 13.17 7.99
N GLY A 36 11.24 11.91 7.62
CA GLY A 36 12.46 11.19 7.98
C GLY A 36 13.72 11.89 7.45
N TYR A 37 13.70 12.38 6.21
CA TYR A 37 14.75 13.22 5.64
C TYR A 37 14.97 14.50 6.46
N LEU A 38 13.91 15.23 6.82
CA LEU A 38 14.03 16.44 7.66
C LEU A 38 14.62 16.13 9.04
N ASN A 39 14.15 15.06 9.69
CA ASN A 39 14.68 14.61 10.98
C ASN A 39 16.17 14.21 10.85
N GLY A 40 16.53 13.48 9.79
CA GLY A 40 17.89 13.05 9.50
C GLY A 40 18.84 14.22 9.25
N MET A 41 18.44 15.16 8.38
CA MET A 41 19.21 16.38 8.10
C MET A 41 19.36 17.26 9.34
N SER A 42 18.27 17.45 10.09
CA SER A 42 18.30 18.18 11.36
C SER A 42 19.28 17.54 12.35
N SER A 43 19.25 16.21 12.49
CA SER A 43 20.19 15.48 13.34
C SER A 43 21.62 15.60 12.85
N LEU A 44 21.88 15.48 11.55
CA LEU A 44 23.23 15.60 10.98
C LEU A 44 23.83 16.97 11.26
N ILE A 45 23.05 18.04 11.10
CA ILE A 45 23.50 19.41 11.33
C ILE A 45 23.79 19.67 12.82
N LYS A 46 22.94 19.15 13.71
CA LYS A 46 23.08 19.36 15.15
C LYS A 46 24.17 18.53 15.81
N SER A 47 24.20 17.26 15.47
CA SER A 47 24.91 16.23 16.22
C SER A 47 25.94 15.47 15.40
N GLY A 48 25.95 15.67 14.07
CA GLY A 48 26.80 14.90 13.17
C GLY A 48 26.34 13.46 13.01
N VAL A 49 27.25 12.61 12.54
CA VAL A 49 27.06 11.15 12.46
C VAL A 49 27.44 10.53 13.81
N SER A 50 26.51 9.76 14.38
CA SER A 50 26.60 9.21 15.73
C SER A 50 27.31 7.85 15.77
N ARG A 51 27.75 7.45 16.98
CA ARG A 51 28.28 6.10 17.28
C ARG A 51 27.21 4.99 17.26
N SER A 52 25.94 5.36 17.15
CA SER A 52 24.82 4.43 17.11
C SER A 52 24.31 4.35 15.69
N CYS A 53 24.42 3.17 15.07
CA CYS A 53 23.88 2.91 13.74
C CYS A 53 22.33 2.99 13.71
N ASP A 54 21.69 2.77 14.87
CA ASP A 54 20.23 2.64 14.99
C ASP A 54 19.63 3.66 15.99
N GLY A 55 20.29 4.81 16.17
CA GLY A 55 19.85 5.81 17.14
C GLY A 55 18.55 6.49 16.72
N GLY A 56 17.49 6.35 17.52
CA GLY A 56 16.18 6.96 17.22
C GLY A 56 16.17 8.51 17.17
N SER A 57 17.16 9.16 17.78
CA SER A 57 17.29 10.63 17.83
C SER A 57 18.58 11.15 17.20
N SER A 58 19.38 10.27 16.56
CA SER A 58 20.70 10.61 16.04
C SER A 58 20.97 9.88 14.73
N LEU A 59 21.52 10.57 13.73
CA LEU A 59 21.85 9.93 12.45
C LEU A 59 23.04 8.97 12.60
N GLY A 60 22.81 7.68 12.38
CA GLY A 60 23.84 6.64 12.30
C GLY A 60 24.14 6.25 10.86
N ILE A 61 25.37 5.84 10.58
CA ILE A 61 25.74 5.19 9.32
C ILE A 61 26.34 3.83 9.67
N SER A 62 25.67 2.75 9.27
CA SER A 62 26.21 1.40 9.39
C SER A 62 27.13 1.10 8.21
N VAL A 63 28.40 0.82 8.51
CA VAL A 63 29.41 0.47 7.52
C VAL A 63 30.03 -0.85 7.90
N ARG A 64 30.24 -1.73 6.92
CA ARG A 64 31.00 -2.95 7.12
C ARG A 64 32.47 -2.73 6.80
N GLU A 65 33.32 -2.99 7.78
CA GLU A 65 34.76 -2.91 7.63
C GLU A 65 35.38 -4.29 7.87
N VAL A 66 36.43 -4.62 7.11
CA VAL A 66 37.19 -5.85 7.33
C VAL A 66 38.22 -5.58 8.43
N SER A 67 38.05 -6.25 9.56
CA SER A 67 38.99 -6.23 10.69
C SER A 67 39.36 -7.68 11.03
N ASP A 68 40.66 -7.99 11.00
CA ASP A 68 41.20 -9.34 11.24
C ASP A 68 40.65 -10.42 10.28
N GLY A 69 40.42 -10.07 9.01
CA GLY A 69 39.87 -10.99 8.01
C GLY A 69 38.39 -11.33 8.20
N ARG A 70 37.69 -10.65 9.12
CA ARG A 70 36.24 -10.77 9.33
C ARG A 70 35.55 -9.44 9.09
N TRP A 71 34.36 -9.48 8.51
CA TRP A 71 33.50 -8.32 8.44
C TRP A 71 32.99 -7.96 9.83
N ARG A 72 33.14 -6.70 10.23
CA ARG A 72 32.53 -6.12 11.42
C ARG A 72 31.70 -4.91 11.03
N ASP A 73 30.56 -4.76 11.68
CA ASP A 73 29.76 -3.55 11.55
C ASP A 73 30.40 -2.45 12.42
N THR A 74 30.66 -1.30 11.81
CA THR A 74 31.23 -0.11 12.42
C THR A 74 30.23 1.04 12.26
N CYS A 75 30.10 1.90 13.27
CA CYS A 75 29.30 3.11 13.22
C CYS A 75 30.23 4.34 13.24
N PRO A 76 30.69 4.85 12.08
CA PRO A 76 31.64 5.97 12.01
C PRO A 76 31.07 7.24 12.64
N GLN A 77 31.96 8.13 13.10
CA GLN A 77 31.57 9.43 13.62
C GLN A 77 32.05 10.56 12.71
N GLY A 78 31.27 11.63 12.64
CA GLY A 78 31.66 12.85 11.94
C GLY A 78 30.82 14.02 12.42
N ALA A 79 31.33 15.25 12.33
CA ALA A 79 30.58 16.45 12.63
C ALA A 79 30.92 17.54 11.61
N LEU A 80 29.99 18.46 11.36
CA LEU A 80 30.25 19.63 10.53
C LEU A 80 31.21 20.58 11.28
N THR A 81 32.37 20.84 10.68
CA THR A 81 33.44 21.68 11.28
C THR A 81 33.55 23.07 10.63
N TRP A 82 32.75 23.34 9.61
CA TRP A 82 32.76 24.63 8.91
C TRP A 82 32.41 25.79 9.87
N ARG A 83 33.06 26.94 9.66
CA ARG A 83 32.88 28.17 10.43
C ARG A 83 32.58 29.31 9.47
N GLY A 84 31.65 30.19 9.83
CA GLY A 84 31.23 31.31 8.97
C GLY A 84 32.31 32.37 8.75
N ALA A 85 32.24 33.06 7.61
CA ALA A 85 33.08 34.21 7.30
C ALA A 85 32.67 35.46 8.10
N GLY A 86 33.45 35.78 9.14
CA GLY A 86 33.41 37.10 9.80
C GLY A 86 32.10 37.40 10.54
N GLY A 87 31.21 38.17 9.89
CA GLY A 87 29.92 38.61 10.45
C GLY A 87 28.71 37.98 9.75
N GLU A 88 27.51 38.23 10.27
CA GLU A 88 26.26 37.60 9.81
C GLU A 88 26.07 37.67 8.29
N GLY A 89 26.09 38.87 7.70
CA GLY A 89 25.84 39.03 6.26
C GLY A 89 26.80 38.23 5.39
N ALA A 90 28.10 38.28 5.69
CA ALA A 90 29.12 37.54 4.96
C ALA A 90 28.98 36.02 5.16
N THR A 91 28.63 35.58 6.38
CA THR A 91 28.36 34.17 6.67
C THR A 91 27.16 33.66 5.85
N LEU A 92 26.07 34.41 5.79
CA LEU A 92 24.85 34.01 5.07
C LEU A 92 25.06 34.02 3.55
N GLU A 93 25.81 34.98 3.00
CA GLU A 93 26.16 35.01 1.57
C GLU A 93 27.06 33.83 1.18
N GLU A 94 28.04 33.49 2.01
CA GLU A 94 28.90 32.33 1.80
C GLU A 94 28.08 31.03 1.85
N MET A 95 27.13 30.90 2.78
CA MET A 95 26.23 29.75 2.84
C MET A 95 25.33 29.64 1.61
N ASP A 96 24.80 30.76 1.10
CA ASP A 96 24.02 30.78 -0.14
C ASP A 96 24.84 30.22 -1.30
N LEU A 97 26.09 30.68 -1.43
CA LEU A 97 27.01 30.18 -2.44
C LEU A 97 27.34 28.70 -2.28
N LEU A 98 27.74 28.26 -1.08
CA LEU A 98 28.22 26.90 -0.84
C LEU A 98 27.11 25.84 -0.92
N LEU A 99 25.93 26.15 -0.38
CA LEU A 99 24.85 25.16 -0.22
C LEU A 99 23.81 25.22 -1.33
N THR A 100 23.70 26.35 -2.05
CA THR A 100 22.71 26.48 -3.12
C THR A 100 23.30 26.98 -4.44
N GLY A 101 24.57 27.40 -4.48
CA GLY A 101 25.17 28.02 -5.66
C GLY A 101 24.74 29.48 -5.85
N GLY A 102 24.38 30.18 -4.76
CA GLY A 102 23.94 31.59 -4.79
C GLY A 102 22.51 31.77 -5.30
N ARG A 103 21.68 30.72 -5.22
CA ARG A 103 20.37 30.65 -5.84
C ARG A 103 19.22 30.98 -4.89
N MET A 104 19.47 31.22 -3.60
CA MET A 104 18.38 31.51 -2.66
C MET A 104 17.51 32.66 -3.15
N THR A 105 16.20 32.41 -3.13
CA THR A 105 15.19 33.44 -3.38
C THR A 105 15.17 34.46 -2.23
N PRO A 106 14.63 35.67 -2.45
CA PRO A 106 14.49 36.66 -1.38
C PRO A 106 13.80 36.12 -0.13
N VAL A 107 12.74 35.32 -0.30
CA VAL A 107 12.02 34.67 0.80
C VAL A 107 12.90 33.64 1.52
N ALA A 108 13.63 32.79 0.79
CA ALA A 108 14.55 31.85 1.41
C ALA A 108 15.65 32.56 2.21
N ARG A 109 16.24 33.63 1.67
CA ARG A 109 17.25 34.44 2.39
C ARG A 109 16.70 35.05 3.67
N GLU A 110 15.48 35.57 3.64
CA GLU A 110 14.82 36.11 4.81
C GLU A 110 14.57 35.03 5.87
N VAL A 111 14.08 33.85 5.47
CA VAL A 111 13.87 32.72 6.39
C VAL A 111 15.19 32.25 7.02
N VAL A 112 16.26 32.14 6.23
CA VAL A 112 17.58 31.72 6.72
C VAL A 112 18.18 32.77 7.67
N ARG A 113 18.05 34.05 7.32
CA ARG A 113 18.48 35.16 8.20
C ARG A 113 17.72 35.15 9.52
N ALA A 114 16.39 35.07 9.47
CA ALA A 114 15.56 35.01 10.67
C ALA A 114 15.92 33.80 11.56
N ALA A 115 16.21 32.65 10.95
CA ALA A 115 16.66 31.47 11.69
C ALA A 115 18.02 31.68 12.36
N TYR A 116 18.96 32.39 11.72
CA TYR A 116 20.25 32.75 12.30
C TYR A 116 20.09 33.72 13.49
N GLU A 117 19.34 34.81 13.29
CA GLU A 117 19.15 35.88 14.28
C GLU A 117 18.37 35.41 15.53
N GLN A 118 17.41 34.50 15.36
CA GLN A 118 16.57 34.01 16.46
C GLN A 118 17.17 32.79 17.17
N ALA A 119 18.31 32.29 16.70
CA ALA A 119 18.97 31.15 17.32
C ALA A 119 19.54 31.50 18.70
N ARG A 120 19.73 30.47 19.52
CA ARG A 120 20.45 30.63 20.79
C ARG A 120 21.93 30.93 20.50
N PRO A 121 22.62 31.66 21.40
CA PRO A 121 24.05 31.90 21.27
C PRO A 121 24.84 30.60 21.05
N GLY A 122 25.62 30.54 19.97
CA GLY A 122 26.40 29.37 19.57
C GLY A 122 25.66 28.34 18.70
N GLU A 123 24.38 28.55 18.38
CA GLU A 123 23.58 27.70 17.49
C GLU A 123 23.24 28.36 16.15
N GLU A 124 23.66 29.61 15.93
CA GLU A 124 23.26 30.47 14.80
C GLU A 124 23.56 29.81 13.46
N LEU A 125 24.77 29.27 13.31
CA LEU A 125 25.21 28.59 12.10
C LEU A 125 24.37 27.35 11.79
N ARG A 126 24.09 26.55 12.83
CA ARG A 126 23.30 25.33 12.71
C ARG A 126 21.86 25.66 12.35
N ALA A 127 21.27 26.68 12.98
CA ALA A 127 19.92 27.12 12.67
C ALA A 127 19.81 27.61 11.22
N ALA A 128 20.76 28.44 10.76
CA ALA A 128 20.80 28.84 9.35
C ALA A 128 20.93 27.62 8.43
N GLN A 129 21.81 26.66 8.72
CA GLN A 129 21.98 25.45 7.90
C GLN A 129 20.71 24.60 7.84
N GLN A 130 20.00 24.44 8.97
CA GLN A 130 18.72 23.74 9.01
C GLN A 130 17.67 24.45 8.15
N ALA A 131 17.62 25.78 8.20
CA ALA A 131 16.73 26.56 7.35
C ALA A 131 17.06 26.37 5.86
N VAL A 132 18.35 26.42 5.47
CA VAL A 132 18.78 26.16 4.09
C VAL A 132 18.38 24.77 3.62
N ALA A 133 18.60 23.74 4.45
CA ALA A 133 18.29 22.35 4.11
C ALA A 133 16.80 22.10 3.81
N MET A 134 15.90 22.97 4.28
CA MET A 134 14.47 22.93 4.00
C MET A 134 14.07 23.65 2.70
N THR A 135 14.94 24.46 2.11
CA THR A 135 14.62 25.27 0.93
C THR A 135 14.59 24.45 -0.36
N ALA A 136 13.79 24.88 -1.34
CA ALA A 136 13.77 24.23 -2.65
C ALA A 136 15.13 24.35 -3.36
N GLU A 137 15.84 25.44 -3.10
CA GLU A 137 17.14 25.77 -3.69
C GLU A 137 18.23 24.78 -3.28
N PHE A 138 18.21 24.31 -2.02
CA PHE A 138 19.11 23.25 -1.57
C PHE A 138 18.75 21.89 -2.19
N ASN A 139 17.46 21.60 -2.32
CA ASN A 139 16.96 20.27 -2.67
C ASN A 139 16.75 20.05 -4.17
N THR A 140 16.90 21.09 -5.00
CA THR A 140 16.64 21.03 -6.44
C THR A 140 17.70 21.77 -7.23
N MET A 141 17.88 21.34 -8.48
CA MET A 141 18.83 21.94 -9.42
C MET A 141 18.15 22.98 -10.31
N GLY A 142 18.93 23.96 -10.79
CA GLY A 142 18.47 25.02 -11.69
C GLY A 142 17.95 26.27 -10.98
N SER A 143 17.65 27.32 -11.75
CA SER A 143 17.13 28.58 -11.18
C SER A 143 15.72 28.38 -10.62
N PRO A 144 15.42 28.79 -9.36
CA PRO A 144 14.12 28.55 -8.72
C PRO A 144 12.98 29.42 -9.26
N LEU A 145 13.29 30.52 -9.95
CA LEU A 145 12.32 31.43 -10.60
C LEU A 145 11.14 31.79 -9.68
N PRO A 146 11.35 32.51 -8.55
CA PRO A 146 10.28 32.82 -7.61
C PRO A 146 9.18 33.65 -8.28
N LEU A 147 7.93 33.23 -8.10
CA LEU A 147 6.77 33.93 -8.63
C LEU A 147 6.14 34.83 -7.55
N PRO A 148 5.47 35.93 -7.95
CA PRO A 148 4.72 36.75 -7.01
C PRO A 148 3.48 36.02 -6.48
N GLY A 149 3.12 36.33 -5.23
CA GLY A 149 1.97 35.75 -4.54
C GLY A 149 2.29 34.46 -3.79
N ARG A 150 1.51 34.18 -2.75
CA ARG A 150 1.63 32.97 -1.94
C ARG A 150 0.74 31.86 -2.48
N ARG A 151 1.18 30.61 -2.30
CA ARG A 151 0.35 29.42 -2.49
C ARG A 151 -0.88 29.55 -1.58
N PRO A 152 -2.10 29.35 -2.11
CA PRO A 152 -3.29 29.31 -1.28
C PRO A 152 -3.17 28.18 -0.24
N SER A 153 -3.59 28.44 1.01
CA SER A 153 -3.74 27.36 1.98
C SER A 153 -4.89 26.46 1.53
N GLY A 154 -4.65 25.15 1.46
CA GLY A 154 -5.71 24.18 1.22
C GLY A 154 -6.64 24.12 2.43
N ALA A 155 -7.70 24.92 2.45
CA ALA A 155 -8.75 24.76 3.44
C ALA A 155 -9.53 23.49 3.10
N GLY A 156 -9.51 22.50 4.00
CA GLY A 156 -10.40 21.35 3.90
C GLY A 156 -11.85 21.83 3.86
N ALA A 157 -12.61 21.42 2.85
CA ALA A 157 -14.01 21.77 2.73
C ALA A 157 -14.76 21.15 3.91
N ASP A 158 -15.31 21.99 4.79
CA ASP A 158 -16.17 21.54 5.89
C ASP A 158 -17.48 21.01 5.28
N ARG A 159 -17.71 19.70 5.40
CA ARG A 159 -18.90 19.05 4.83
C ARG A 159 -19.97 18.92 5.93
N PRO A 160 -21.14 19.59 5.78
CA PRO A 160 -22.11 19.74 6.86
C PRO A 160 -22.91 18.47 7.21
N THR A 161 -22.84 17.41 6.40
CA THR A 161 -23.54 16.14 6.66
C THR A 161 -22.61 14.95 6.48
N ARG A 162 -22.34 14.20 7.55
CA ARG A 162 -21.53 12.98 7.52
C ARG A 162 -22.40 11.78 7.19
N LYS A 163 -22.04 11.06 6.12
CA LYS A 163 -22.64 9.77 5.76
C LYS A 163 -22.13 8.67 6.69
N PRO A 164 -22.87 7.54 6.85
CA PRO A 164 -22.44 6.44 7.71
C PRO A 164 -21.07 5.92 7.31
N TYR A 165 -20.18 5.71 8.28
CA TYR A 165 -18.81 5.26 8.04
C TYR A 165 -18.75 3.84 7.46
N LYS A 166 -17.81 3.60 6.54
CA LYS A 166 -17.38 2.25 6.14
C LYS A 166 -15.87 2.22 5.87
N ALA A 167 -15.25 1.08 6.10
CA ALA A 167 -13.85 0.87 5.76
C ALA A 167 -13.60 -0.50 5.11
N VAL A 168 -12.60 -0.53 4.24
CA VAL A 168 -12.03 -1.77 3.71
C VAL A 168 -10.58 -1.91 4.16
N VAL A 169 -10.21 -3.11 4.59
CA VAL A 169 -8.84 -3.49 4.92
C VAL A 169 -8.39 -4.58 3.97
N MET A 170 -7.38 -4.30 3.15
CA MET A 170 -6.73 -5.29 2.31
C MET A 170 -5.52 -5.87 3.05
N LEU A 171 -5.59 -7.16 3.39
CA LEU A 171 -4.48 -7.92 3.96
C LEU A 171 -3.74 -8.64 2.83
N PHE A 172 -2.57 -8.10 2.47
CA PHE A 172 -1.75 -8.66 1.41
C PHE A 172 -0.72 -9.67 1.96
N LEU A 173 -0.83 -10.91 1.53
CA LEU A 173 0.04 -12.02 1.89
C LEU A 173 1.23 -12.08 0.94
N ASN A 174 2.18 -11.15 1.12
CA ASN A 174 3.27 -10.91 0.18
C ASN A 174 4.27 -12.08 0.10
N GLY A 175 4.34 -12.69 -1.07
CA GLY A 175 5.26 -13.79 -1.37
C GLY A 175 4.56 -15.03 -1.90
N GLY A 176 3.31 -14.94 -2.38
CA GLY A 176 2.64 -16.07 -3.03
C GLY A 176 2.18 -17.13 -2.04
N ALA A 177 1.21 -16.80 -1.19
CA ALA A 177 0.73 -17.68 -0.13
C ALA A 177 0.17 -19.03 -0.65
N ASP A 178 0.51 -20.11 0.04
CA ASP A 178 -0.13 -21.41 -0.21
C ASP A 178 -1.53 -21.44 0.37
N THR A 179 -2.48 -21.07 -0.47
CA THR A 179 -3.88 -21.03 -0.12
C THR A 179 -4.62 -22.33 -0.41
N TRP A 180 -3.92 -23.34 -0.95
CA TRP A 180 -4.46 -24.69 -1.13
C TRP A 180 -4.39 -25.49 0.18
N ASN A 181 -3.40 -25.22 1.03
CA ASN A 181 -3.36 -25.71 2.41
C ASN A 181 -4.14 -24.84 3.40
N LEU A 182 -4.63 -23.67 2.98
CA LEU A 182 -5.53 -22.83 3.78
C LEU A 182 -6.96 -23.36 3.76
N LEU A 183 -7.46 -23.74 2.57
CA LEU A 183 -8.81 -24.25 2.32
C LEU A 183 -8.73 -25.56 1.51
N VAL A 184 -8.91 -26.69 2.20
CA VAL A 184 -8.75 -28.03 1.65
C VAL A 184 -10.13 -28.67 1.41
N PRO A 185 -10.43 -29.29 0.25
CA PRO A 185 -11.69 -30.00 0.06
C PRO A 185 -11.81 -31.19 1.04
N GLN A 186 -13.02 -31.47 1.53
CA GLN A 186 -13.32 -32.60 2.42
C GLN A 186 -14.63 -33.30 1.99
N ASP A 187 -14.81 -34.54 2.44
CA ASP A 187 -16.01 -35.36 2.19
C ASP A 187 -16.42 -35.48 0.70
N CYS A 188 -15.45 -35.52 -0.21
CA CYS A 188 -15.64 -35.61 -1.66
C CYS A 188 -14.38 -36.17 -2.33
N GLU A 189 -14.48 -36.55 -3.61
CA GLU A 189 -13.34 -37.11 -4.38
C GLU A 189 -12.15 -36.13 -4.50
N LEU A 190 -12.41 -34.82 -4.44
CA LEU A 190 -11.35 -33.79 -4.53
C LEU A 190 -10.34 -33.87 -3.39
N TYR A 191 -10.70 -34.42 -2.22
CA TYR A 191 -9.71 -34.61 -1.16
C TYR A 191 -8.66 -35.64 -1.57
N GLN A 192 -9.05 -36.71 -2.25
CA GLN A 192 -8.08 -37.69 -2.76
C GLN A 192 -7.20 -37.08 -3.85
N GLU A 193 -7.78 -36.32 -4.78
CA GLU A 193 -6.99 -35.61 -5.80
C GLU A 193 -6.00 -34.62 -5.19
N TYR A 194 -6.41 -33.89 -4.14
CA TYR A 194 -5.54 -33.02 -3.35
C TYR A 194 -4.39 -33.82 -2.71
N ARG A 195 -4.68 -34.96 -2.06
CA ARG A 195 -3.66 -35.83 -1.44
C ARG A 195 -2.65 -36.34 -2.46
N ASP A 196 -3.14 -36.77 -3.62
CA ASP A 196 -2.32 -37.37 -4.68
C ASP A 196 -1.35 -36.34 -5.28
N ILE A 197 -1.81 -35.11 -5.53
CA ILE A 197 -0.95 -34.06 -6.11
C ILE A 197 -0.02 -33.41 -5.08
N ARG A 198 -0.49 -33.21 -3.83
CA ARG A 198 0.27 -32.51 -2.79
C ARG A 198 1.34 -33.35 -2.12
N THR A 199 1.21 -34.68 -2.17
CA THR A 199 2.18 -35.62 -1.61
C THR A 199 2.55 -35.30 -0.15
N ASP A 200 3.79 -34.93 0.12
CA ASP A 200 4.38 -34.54 1.40
C ASP A 200 3.86 -33.19 1.93
N LEU A 201 3.31 -32.32 1.07
CA LEU A 201 2.67 -31.07 1.49
C LEU A 201 1.23 -31.24 1.93
N ALA A 202 0.64 -32.42 1.72
CA ALA A 202 -0.77 -32.63 2.02
C ALA A 202 -1.04 -32.56 3.53
N LEU A 203 -2.16 -31.95 3.90
CA LEU A 203 -2.66 -31.94 5.27
C LEU A 203 -3.56 -33.15 5.51
N ASN A 204 -3.42 -33.72 6.69
CA ASN A 204 -4.32 -34.75 7.19
C ASN A 204 -5.56 -34.09 7.83
N THR A 205 -6.65 -34.85 7.96
CA THR A 205 -7.91 -34.35 8.51
C THR A 205 -7.78 -33.81 9.95
N ASN A 206 -6.84 -34.32 10.76
CA ASN A 206 -6.56 -33.80 12.11
C ASN A 206 -5.78 -32.47 12.12
N GLU A 207 -5.22 -32.04 10.99
CA GLU A 207 -4.58 -30.73 10.79
C GLU A 207 -5.57 -29.69 10.25
N LEU A 208 -6.86 -30.05 10.15
CA LEU A 208 -7.91 -29.25 9.52
C LEU A 208 -9.13 -29.06 10.45
N LEU A 209 -9.69 -27.85 10.44
CA LEU A 209 -10.95 -27.48 11.06
C LEU A 209 -12.06 -27.54 10.02
N LYS A 210 -13.00 -28.46 10.21
CA LYS A 210 -14.10 -28.67 9.25
C LYS A 210 -15.08 -27.49 9.23
N ILE A 211 -15.46 -27.08 8.02
CA ILE A 211 -16.54 -26.11 7.73
C ILE A 211 -17.50 -26.71 6.71
N ALA A 212 -18.79 -26.39 6.82
CA ALA A 212 -19.81 -26.79 5.85
C ALA A 212 -20.11 -25.62 4.91
N THR A 213 -20.43 -25.92 3.65
CA THR A 213 -20.83 -24.91 2.65
C THR A 213 -21.84 -25.49 1.68
N THR A 214 -22.55 -24.64 0.96
CA THR A 214 -23.48 -25.03 -0.10
C THR A 214 -22.99 -24.56 -1.47
N GLY A 215 -23.46 -25.20 -2.54
CA GLY A 215 -23.18 -24.76 -3.93
C GLY A 215 -21.78 -25.08 -4.45
N GLN A 216 -21.08 -26.01 -3.78
CA GLN A 216 -19.78 -26.55 -4.17
C GLN A 216 -19.91 -28.03 -4.52
N ALA A 217 -18.92 -28.59 -5.24
CA ALA A 217 -18.84 -30.03 -5.48
C ALA A 217 -18.65 -30.83 -4.16
N CYS A 218 -17.94 -30.24 -3.19
CA CYS A 218 -17.77 -30.79 -1.86
C CYS A 218 -18.76 -30.14 -0.89
N SER A 219 -19.40 -30.95 -0.05
CA SER A 219 -20.32 -30.44 0.98
C SER A 219 -19.60 -29.77 2.15
N SER A 220 -18.29 -30.04 2.30
CA SER A 220 -17.47 -29.49 3.36
C SER A 220 -16.04 -29.22 2.88
N PHE A 221 -15.35 -28.36 3.64
CA PHE A 221 -13.94 -28.05 3.49
C PHE A 221 -13.25 -28.10 4.85
N GLY A 222 -11.93 -28.24 4.84
CA GLY A 222 -11.06 -28.10 5.99
C GLY A 222 -10.30 -26.78 5.91
N VAL A 223 -10.41 -25.96 6.96
CA VAL A 223 -9.57 -24.77 7.16
C VAL A 223 -8.34 -25.18 7.96
N HIS A 224 -7.16 -24.63 7.66
CA HIS A 224 -5.94 -24.95 8.41
C HIS A 224 -6.13 -24.83 9.95
N ALA A 225 -5.58 -25.77 10.74
CA ALA A 225 -5.77 -25.84 12.20
C ALA A 225 -5.45 -24.55 12.98
N ARG A 226 -4.51 -23.75 12.48
CA ARG A 226 -4.12 -22.47 13.10
C ARG A 226 -5.16 -21.36 12.95
N PHE A 227 -6.09 -21.48 12.02
CA PHE A 227 -7.18 -20.51 11.82
C PHE A 227 -8.39 -20.78 12.71
N SER A 228 -8.13 -21.01 14.00
CA SER A 228 -9.16 -21.30 14.99
C SER A 228 -10.13 -20.13 15.19
N PHE A 229 -9.62 -18.89 15.22
CA PHE A 229 -10.45 -17.69 15.35
C PHE A 229 -11.23 -17.42 14.08
N LEU A 230 -10.56 -17.49 12.92
CA LEU A 230 -11.22 -17.30 11.62
C LEU A 230 -12.34 -18.32 11.42
N LYS A 231 -12.13 -19.59 11.77
CA LYS A 231 -13.20 -20.61 11.75
C LYS A 231 -14.35 -20.22 12.68
N GLY A 232 -14.06 -19.71 13.87
CA GLY A 232 -15.08 -19.21 14.79
C GLY A 232 -15.88 -18.02 14.24
N LEU A 233 -15.28 -17.17 13.41
CA LEU A 233 -16.00 -16.11 12.68
C LEU A 233 -16.86 -16.70 11.56
N TYR A 234 -16.35 -17.72 10.86
CA TYR A 234 -17.11 -18.43 9.83
C TYR A 234 -18.40 -19.02 10.41
N ASP A 235 -18.32 -19.72 11.53
CA ASP A 235 -19.50 -20.29 12.21
C ASP A 235 -20.54 -19.24 12.61
N LYS A 236 -20.11 -18.01 12.86
CA LYS A 236 -20.97 -16.87 13.23
C LYS A 236 -21.56 -16.15 12.02
N GLY A 237 -21.19 -16.54 10.80
CA GLY A 237 -21.58 -15.84 9.57
C GLY A 237 -20.78 -14.56 9.31
N GLU A 238 -19.71 -14.32 10.05
CA GLU A 238 -18.86 -13.13 9.95
C GLU A 238 -17.58 -13.35 9.13
N ALA A 239 -17.41 -14.55 8.57
CA ALA A 239 -16.36 -14.88 7.62
C ALA A 239 -16.89 -15.69 6.44
N ALA A 240 -16.23 -15.55 5.30
CA ALA A 240 -16.46 -16.34 4.11
C ALA A 240 -15.13 -16.61 3.39
N PHE A 241 -15.10 -17.63 2.54
CA PHE A 241 -13.99 -17.90 1.64
C PHE A 241 -14.36 -17.55 0.21
N VAL A 242 -13.36 -17.24 -0.61
CA VAL A 242 -13.49 -17.02 -2.05
C VAL A 242 -12.49 -17.92 -2.76
N ALA A 243 -13.00 -18.84 -3.59
CA ALA A 243 -12.18 -19.86 -4.23
C ALA A 243 -11.76 -19.50 -5.66
N ASN A 244 -10.62 -20.04 -6.09
CA ASN A 244 -10.15 -20.03 -7.49
C ASN A 244 -10.03 -18.62 -8.10
N VAL A 245 -9.44 -17.70 -7.32
CA VAL A 245 -9.22 -16.30 -7.69
C VAL A 245 -7.75 -16.04 -8.01
N GLY A 246 -7.48 -15.09 -8.90
CA GLY A 246 -6.15 -14.56 -9.14
C GLY A 246 -6.14 -13.45 -10.20
N ASN A 247 -4.95 -12.99 -10.55
CA ASN A 247 -4.76 -11.99 -11.60
C ASN A 247 -5.31 -12.49 -12.94
N LEU A 248 -6.23 -11.75 -13.57
CA LEU A 248 -6.83 -12.17 -14.82
C LEU A 248 -7.24 -10.96 -15.65
N VAL A 249 -6.96 -10.98 -16.95
CA VAL A 249 -7.42 -9.93 -17.89
C VAL A 249 -8.84 -10.24 -18.35
N GLU A 250 -9.04 -11.50 -18.77
CA GLU A 250 -10.31 -12.02 -19.25
C GLU A 250 -10.41 -13.53 -18.96
N PRO A 251 -11.62 -14.13 -18.95
CA PRO A 251 -11.79 -15.57 -18.76
C PRO A 251 -11.03 -16.40 -19.82
N THR A 252 -10.09 -17.21 -19.36
CA THR A 252 -9.16 -17.94 -20.23
C THR A 252 -9.07 -19.43 -19.91
N THR A 253 -8.40 -20.19 -20.80
CA THR A 253 -8.15 -21.63 -20.66
C THR A 253 -6.74 -21.96 -21.15
N LYS A 254 -6.21 -23.13 -20.79
CA LYS A 254 -4.92 -23.62 -21.29
C LYS A 254 -4.85 -23.60 -22.82
N ALA A 255 -5.94 -23.96 -23.50
CA ALA A 255 -6.02 -23.95 -24.96
C ALA A 255 -5.94 -22.54 -25.53
N LYS A 256 -6.75 -21.59 -25.02
CA LYS A 256 -6.72 -20.18 -25.45
C LYS A 256 -5.35 -19.54 -25.23
N LEU A 257 -4.75 -19.83 -24.08
CA LEU A 257 -3.38 -19.41 -23.80
C LEU A 257 -2.46 -19.99 -24.87
N ARG A 258 -2.36 -21.31 -25.02
CA ARG A 258 -1.45 -21.94 -26.02
C ARG A 258 -1.62 -21.42 -27.44
N GLN A 259 -2.85 -21.11 -27.85
CA GLN A 259 -3.15 -20.57 -29.18
C GLN A 259 -2.87 -19.07 -29.33
N GLY A 260 -2.63 -18.36 -28.23
CA GLY A 260 -2.40 -16.91 -28.25
C GLY A 260 -3.67 -16.09 -28.50
N THR A 261 -4.85 -16.67 -28.23
CA THR A 261 -6.16 -16.05 -28.53
C THR A 261 -6.79 -15.35 -27.32
N ALA A 262 -6.14 -15.41 -26.15
CA ALA A 262 -6.54 -14.67 -24.96
C ALA A 262 -5.47 -13.65 -24.55
N GLN A 263 -5.90 -12.51 -24.03
CA GLN A 263 -5.03 -11.57 -23.34
C GLN A 263 -4.42 -12.23 -22.10
N ARG A 264 -3.17 -11.88 -21.80
CA ARG A 264 -2.40 -12.50 -20.73
C ARG A 264 -1.84 -11.44 -19.80
N CYS A 265 -1.75 -11.81 -18.53
CA CYS A 265 -0.94 -11.05 -17.59
C CYS A 265 0.53 -11.08 -18.02
N PHE A 266 1.21 -9.95 -17.85
CA PHE A 266 2.65 -9.87 -17.97
C PHE A 266 3.33 -10.55 -16.77
N GLY A 267 4.51 -11.13 -16.98
CA GLY A 267 5.33 -11.69 -15.91
C GLY A 267 4.60 -12.72 -15.04
N LEU A 268 3.77 -13.60 -15.62
CA LEU A 268 3.16 -14.69 -14.84
C LEU A 268 4.25 -15.44 -14.05
N PHE A 269 3.98 -15.70 -12.77
CA PHE A 269 4.90 -16.33 -11.81
C PHE A 269 6.08 -15.46 -11.34
N SER A 270 6.15 -14.18 -11.72
CA SER A 270 7.13 -13.21 -11.19
C SER A 270 6.52 -12.45 -10.01
N HIS A 271 7.22 -12.41 -8.87
CA HIS A 271 6.75 -11.68 -7.69
C HIS A 271 6.49 -10.20 -8.00
N SER A 272 7.46 -9.48 -8.56
CA SER A 272 7.32 -8.04 -8.80
C SER A 272 6.16 -7.69 -9.73
N ASP A 273 5.99 -8.48 -10.80
CA ASP A 273 4.95 -8.25 -11.79
C ASP A 273 3.57 -8.63 -11.24
N GLN A 274 3.46 -9.77 -10.57
CA GLN A 274 2.17 -10.26 -10.06
C GLN A 274 1.71 -9.52 -8.79
N GLN A 275 2.65 -8.98 -7.98
CA GLN A 275 2.32 -8.06 -6.88
C GLN A 275 1.74 -6.76 -7.43
N THR A 276 2.36 -6.20 -8.46
CA THR A 276 1.83 -5.02 -9.15
C THR A 276 0.47 -5.32 -9.77
N ALA A 277 0.31 -6.48 -10.41
CA ALA A 277 -0.94 -6.91 -11.02
C ALA A 277 -2.08 -7.03 -10.01
N ALA A 278 -1.85 -7.68 -8.86
CA ALA A 278 -2.87 -7.85 -7.81
C ALA A 278 -3.31 -6.49 -7.25
N GLN A 279 -2.34 -5.61 -6.96
CA GLN A 279 -2.65 -4.30 -6.40
C GLN A 279 -3.34 -3.34 -7.38
N THR A 280 -3.11 -3.49 -8.69
CA THR A 280 -3.63 -2.59 -9.73
C THR A 280 -4.84 -3.15 -10.47
N LEU A 281 -5.08 -4.46 -10.43
CA LEU A 281 -6.02 -5.19 -11.28
C LEU A 281 -5.80 -4.99 -12.78
N LYS A 282 -4.57 -4.66 -13.18
CA LYS A 282 -4.17 -4.43 -14.57
C LYS A 282 -2.97 -5.28 -14.92
N CYS A 283 -3.12 -6.59 -14.79
CA CYS A 283 -2.02 -7.52 -14.97
C CYS A 283 -1.44 -7.52 -16.40
N GLN A 284 -2.17 -7.01 -17.39
CA GLN A 284 -1.72 -6.82 -18.77
C GLN A 284 -0.79 -5.61 -18.97
N ASP A 285 -0.77 -4.67 -18.03
CA ASP A 285 0.04 -3.46 -18.11
C ASP A 285 1.44 -3.71 -17.52
N LEU A 286 2.46 -3.11 -18.12
CA LEU A 286 3.83 -3.18 -17.61
C LEU A 286 4.06 -2.17 -16.48
N GLY A 287 4.69 -2.65 -15.41
CA GLY A 287 5.14 -1.84 -14.28
C GLY A 287 4.00 -1.19 -13.49
N SER A 288 4.35 -0.26 -12.61
CA SER A 288 3.43 0.41 -11.68
C SER A 288 2.75 1.66 -12.25
N SER A 289 2.69 1.78 -13.59
CA SER A 289 2.08 2.94 -14.25
C SER A 289 0.57 3.02 -13.99
N ALA A 290 -0.08 1.86 -13.79
CA ALA A 290 -1.45 1.76 -13.32
C ALA A 290 -1.56 2.13 -11.83
N ARG A 291 -2.56 2.93 -11.48
CA ARG A 291 -2.90 3.25 -10.08
C ARG A 291 -3.50 2.05 -9.36
N GLY A 292 -3.49 2.04 -8.04
CA GLY A 292 -4.03 0.95 -7.23
C GLY A 292 -5.54 0.83 -7.31
N ALA A 293 -6.05 -0.38 -7.13
CA ALA A 293 -7.48 -0.65 -7.16
C ALA A 293 -8.24 0.03 -6.02
N GLY A 294 -7.74 -0.04 -4.79
CA GLY A 294 -8.32 0.66 -3.64
C GLY A 294 -8.37 2.18 -3.85
N GLY A 295 -7.27 2.76 -4.34
CA GLY A 295 -7.20 4.19 -4.64
C GLY A 295 -8.16 4.64 -5.76
N ARG A 296 -8.34 3.84 -6.82
CA ARG A 296 -9.33 4.14 -7.86
C ARG A 296 -10.77 4.01 -7.36
N VAL A 297 -11.06 3.04 -6.49
CA VAL A 297 -12.37 2.95 -5.83
C VAL A 297 -12.60 4.19 -4.95
N ALA A 298 -11.59 4.65 -4.22
CA ALA A 298 -11.66 5.89 -3.46
C ALA A 298 -11.93 7.11 -4.36
N ASP A 299 -11.23 7.25 -5.49
CA ASP A 299 -11.47 8.33 -6.46
C ASP A 299 -12.91 8.32 -6.99
N ALA A 300 -13.39 7.13 -7.37
CA ALA A 300 -14.74 6.97 -7.88
C ALA A 300 -15.79 7.31 -6.81
N LEU A 301 -15.62 6.88 -5.56
CA LEU A 301 -16.53 7.25 -4.46
C LEU A 301 -16.52 8.75 -4.17
N ALA A 302 -15.36 9.41 -4.27
CA ALA A 302 -15.22 10.84 -4.00
C ALA A 302 -15.79 11.73 -5.12
N SER A 303 -15.64 11.30 -6.37
CA SER A 303 -16.14 12.02 -7.56
C SER A 303 -17.55 11.58 -7.99
N GLY A 304 -18.07 10.51 -7.39
CA GLY A 304 -19.37 9.92 -7.71
C GLY A 304 -20.57 10.74 -7.25
N PRO A 305 -21.80 10.24 -7.51
CA PRO A 305 -23.04 10.94 -7.15
C PRO A 305 -23.14 11.28 -5.66
N GLU A 306 -22.69 10.37 -4.80
CA GLU A 306 -22.70 10.52 -3.35
C GLU A 306 -21.55 11.39 -2.84
N GLN A 307 -20.49 11.61 -3.63
CA GLN A 307 -19.31 12.41 -3.26
C GLN A 307 -18.80 12.09 -1.85
N PHE A 308 -18.43 10.85 -1.58
CA PHE A 308 -17.96 10.46 -0.24
C PHE A 308 -16.65 11.17 0.14
N SER A 309 -16.44 11.43 1.43
CA SER A 309 -15.11 11.77 1.96
C SER A 309 -14.28 10.50 2.07
N THR A 310 -13.24 10.39 1.26
CA THR A 310 -12.38 9.22 1.20
C THR A 310 -11.00 9.51 1.78
N THR A 311 -10.41 8.52 2.44
CA THR A 311 -8.99 8.55 2.81
C THR A 311 -8.40 7.16 2.62
N SER A 312 -7.21 7.10 2.02
CA SER A 312 -6.51 5.85 1.78
C SER A 312 -5.22 5.80 2.57
N PHE A 313 -4.97 4.69 3.25
CA PHE A 313 -3.83 4.47 4.11
C PHE A 313 -3.03 3.25 3.67
N SER A 314 -1.71 3.36 3.75
CA SER A 314 -0.78 2.25 3.58
C SER A 314 0.05 2.07 4.83
N LEU A 315 -0.04 0.90 5.44
CA LEU A 315 0.78 0.50 6.57
C LEU A 315 1.98 -0.34 6.11
N ALA A 316 1.96 -0.77 4.84
CA ALA A 316 3.04 -1.45 4.16
C ALA A 316 3.83 -0.51 3.24
N GLY A 317 4.30 0.62 3.78
CA GLY A 317 5.14 1.57 3.04
C GLY A 317 4.47 2.14 1.78
N THR A 318 5.14 2.07 0.63
CA THR A 318 4.71 2.70 -0.64
C THR A 318 3.83 1.80 -1.51
N ALA A 319 3.00 0.94 -0.90
CA ALA A 319 2.07 0.07 -1.61
C ALA A 319 1.23 0.83 -2.67
N ILE A 320 0.97 0.15 -3.79
CA ILE A 320 0.28 0.72 -4.96
C ILE A 320 -1.23 0.71 -4.71
N TRP A 321 -1.77 -0.35 -4.12
CA TRP A 321 -3.21 -0.56 -3.95
C TRP A 321 -4.00 0.66 -3.41
N PRO A 322 -3.55 1.37 -2.35
CA PRO A 322 -4.27 2.52 -1.81
C PRO A 322 -4.07 3.83 -2.61
N GLU A 323 -3.17 3.87 -3.60
CA GLU A 323 -2.86 5.08 -4.38
C GLU A 323 -3.79 5.22 -5.59
N GLY A 324 -4.53 6.33 -5.65
CA GLY A 324 -5.41 6.69 -6.77
C GLY A 324 -4.76 7.65 -7.77
N VAL A 325 -5.55 8.11 -8.73
CA VAL A 325 -5.22 9.25 -9.60
C VAL A 325 -5.24 10.53 -8.76
N ASP A 326 -6.35 10.75 -8.05
CA ASP A 326 -6.61 11.95 -7.24
C ASP A 326 -6.37 11.68 -5.76
N THR A 327 -6.80 10.52 -5.27
CA THR A 327 -6.56 10.04 -3.90
C THR A 327 -5.09 9.73 -3.74
N ARG A 328 -4.47 10.36 -2.75
CA ARG A 328 -3.10 10.06 -2.33
C ARG A 328 -3.13 9.14 -1.14
N ARG A 329 -2.26 8.13 -1.12
CA ARG A 329 -2.09 7.28 0.05
C ARG A 329 -1.39 8.05 1.18
N GLU A 330 -1.90 7.88 2.39
CA GLU A 330 -1.23 8.28 3.61
C GLU A 330 -0.44 7.09 4.17
N VAL A 331 0.87 7.26 4.36
CA VAL A 331 1.71 6.17 4.86
C VAL A 331 1.83 6.28 6.38
N VAL A 332 1.48 5.20 7.09
CA VAL A 332 1.53 5.10 8.55
C VAL A 332 2.48 3.98 8.92
N ASP A 333 3.43 4.24 9.81
CA ASP A 333 4.36 3.22 10.31
C ASP A 333 3.64 2.32 11.34
N GLU A 334 4.16 1.13 11.61
CA GLU A 334 3.74 0.27 12.74
C GLU A 334 3.80 1.01 14.09
N ARG A 335 4.65 2.05 14.21
CA ARG A 335 4.77 2.94 15.38
C ARG A 335 3.81 4.14 15.35
N GLY A 336 3.04 4.33 14.27
CA GLY A 336 2.09 5.42 14.07
C GLY A 336 2.57 6.50 13.09
N ALA A 337 2.06 7.72 13.23
CA ALA A 337 2.39 8.83 12.35
C ALA A 337 3.84 9.30 12.51
N VAL A 338 4.61 9.33 11.42
CA VAL A 338 5.97 9.89 11.41
C VAL A 338 5.88 11.42 11.36
N ARG A 339 6.33 12.08 12.43
CA ARG A 339 6.27 13.55 12.60
C ARG A 339 7.65 14.21 12.56
N PHE A 340 7.67 15.48 12.17
CA PHE A 340 8.90 16.26 12.22
C PHE A 340 9.14 16.70 13.66
N THR A 341 10.20 16.19 14.29
CA THR A 341 10.45 16.35 15.73
C THR A 341 10.53 17.82 16.17
N GLU A 342 11.00 18.70 15.28
CA GLU A 342 11.09 20.14 15.55
C GLU A 342 10.02 20.97 14.83
N PHE A 343 8.89 20.37 14.46
CA PHE A 343 7.83 21.07 13.72
C PHE A 343 7.42 22.38 14.39
N GLU A 344 7.16 22.38 15.70
CA GLU A 344 6.73 23.60 16.40
C GLU A 344 7.75 24.74 16.33
N ARG A 345 9.05 24.41 16.41
CA ARG A 345 10.14 25.38 16.24
C ARG A 345 10.17 25.95 14.83
N TRP A 346 9.99 25.10 13.83
CA TRP A 346 10.17 25.44 12.42
C TRP A 346 8.89 25.82 11.67
N ARG A 347 7.71 25.74 12.31
CA ARG A 347 6.40 25.95 11.69
C ARG A 347 6.32 27.22 10.84
N GLY A 348 6.84 28.34 11.37
CA GLY A 348 6.87 29.62 10.65
C GLY A 348 7.78 29.59 9.41
N ALA A 349 8.98 29.04 9.55
CA ALA A 349 9.93 28.89 8.44
C ALA A 349 9.38 27.94 7.36
N ILE A 350 8.85 26.78 7.76
CA ILE A 350 8.21 25.82 6.87
C ILE A 350 7.08 26.51 6.10
N SER A 351 6.20 27.24 6.78
CA SER A 351 5.11 27.98 6.14
C SER A 351 5.63 29.01 5.11
N ASN A 352 6.68 29.77 5.43
CA ASN A 352 7.23 30.75 4.51
C ASN A 352 7.89 30.10 3.28
N ILE A 353 8.66 29.04 3.48
CA ILE A 353 9.32 28.30 2.40
C ILE A 353 8.28 27.66 1.47
N THR A 354 7.31 26.94 2.03
CA THR A 354 6.36 26.13 1.26
C THR A 354 5.25 26.93 0.56
N THR A 355 4.96 28.14 1.06
CA THR A 355 3.99 29.04 0.43
C THR A 355 4.58 29.85 -0.71
N GLN A 356 5.91 29.89 -0.88
CA GLN A 356 6.53 30.45 -2.08
C GLN A 356 6.18 29.60 -3.31
N ARG A 357 5.77 30.27 -4.39
CA ARG A 357 5.56 29.64 -5.71
C ARG A 357 6.82 29.76 -6.55
N HIS A 358 7.10 28.73 -7.33
CA HIS A 358 8.27 28.66 -8.20
C HIS A 358 7.85 28.45 -9.67
N GLY A 359 8.52 29.13 -10.58
CA GLY A 359 8.39 28.90 -12.02
C GLY A 359 9.17 27.67 -12.50
N ASN A 360 10.19 27.26 -11.74
CA ASN A 360 10.90 26.01 -11.97
C ASN A 360 10.06 24.83 -11.49
N VAL A 361 9.80 23.87 -12.38
CA VAL A 361 8.95 22.71 -12.12
C VAL A 361 9.46 21.82 -10.99
N TYR A 362 10.78 21.67 -10.83
CA TYR A 362 11.36 20.86 -9.75
C TYR A 362 11.23 21.56 -8.41
N SER A 363 11.55 22.87 -8.35
CA SER A 363 11.42 23.66 -7.12
C SER A 363 9.95 23.76 -6.68
N GLU A 364 9.03 23.91 -7.63
CA GLU A 364 7.59 23.94 -7.36
C GLU A 364 7.07 22.58 -6.89
N ALA A 365 7.50 21.48 -7.53
CA ALA A 365 7.14 20.13 -7.11
C ALA A 365 7.66 19.81 -5.70
N TYR A 366 8.90 20.21 -5.38
CA TYR A 366 9.48 20.07 -4.04
C TYR A 366 8.69 20.86 -3.00
N ALA A 367 8.45 22.15 -3.22
CA ALA A 367 7.74 23.01 -2.26
C ALA A 367 6.33 22.48 -1.97
N GLN A 368 5.64 21.97 -3.00
CA GLN A 368 4.35 21.32 -2.87
C GLN A 368 4.42 19.99 -2.10
N ALA A 369 5.39 19.13 -2.41
CA ALA A 369 5.58 17.85 -1.74
C ALA A 369 5.94 18.04 -0.26
N PHE A 370 6.79 19.03 0.05
CA PHE A 370 7.11 19.44 1.42
C PHE A 370 5.85 19.86 2.17
N LEU A 371 5.10 20.84 1.65
CA LEU A 371 3.88 21.33 2.30
C LEU A 371 2.94 20.18 2.65
N ARG A 372 2.60 19.38 1.64
CA ARG A 372 1.68 18.24 1.80
C ARG A 372 2.19 17.24 2.81
N SER A 373 3.48 16.91 2.78
CA SER A 373 4.07 15.93 3.71
C SER A 373 3.95 16.39 5.15
N ILE A 374 4.23 17.66 5.43
CA ILE A 374 4.09 18.21 6.78
C ILE A 374 2.63 18.31 7.20
N GLU A 375 1.76 18.83 6.33
CA GLU A 375 0.33 18.96 6.64
C GLU A 375 -0.29 17.59 6.95
N SER A 376 -0.02 16.58 6.12
CA SER A 376 -0.46 15.20 6.33
C SER A 376 0.09 14.63 7.64
N SER A 377 1.42 14.60 7.82
CA SER A 377 2.04 13.99 8.99
C SER A 377 1.58 14.64 10.30
N GLU A 378 1.41 15.96 10.32
CA GLU A 378 0.96 16.69 11.49
C GLU A 378 -0.55 16.53 11.74
N ALA A 379 -1.37 16.48 10.68
CA ALA A 379 -2.80 16.19 10.81
C ALA A 379 -3.04 14.77 11.33
N LEU A 380 -2.34 13.79 10.77
CA LEU A 380 -2.39 12.39 11.19
C LEU A 380 -1.89 12.23 12.63
N GLY A 381 -0.76 12.87 12.96
CA GLY A 381 -0.20 12.89 14.30
C GLY A 381 -1.15 13.45 15.35
N ARG A 382 -1.88 14.53 15.03
CA ARG A 382 -2.93 15.06 15.90
C ARG A 382 -4.15 14.15 16.00
N ALA A 383 -4.56 13.54 14.89
CA ALA A 383 -5.72 12.66 14.85
C ALA A 383 -5.50 11.35 15.63
N MET A 384 -4.26 10.86 15.71
CA MET A 384 -3.91 9.59 16.35
C MET A 384 -3.29 9.73 17.75
N GLY A 385 -2.68 10.88 18.08
CA GLY A 385 -1.80 11.03 19.24
C GLY A 385 -2.41 10.63 20.59
N ASP A 386 -3.70 10.91 20.80
CA ASP A 386 -4.40 10.61 22.06
C ASP A 386 -5.36 9.41 21.96
N VAL A 387 -5.35 8.70 20.83
CA VAL A 387 -6.28 7.59 20.59
C VAL A 387 -5.82 6.35 21.33
N GLN A 388 -6.49 6.04 22.43
CA GLN A 388 -6.39 4.76 23.12
C GLN A 388 -7.28 3.72 22.45
N LEU A 389 -7.02 2.42 22.58
CA LEU A 389 -7.95 1.35 22.16
C LEU A 389 -8.89 0.96 23.32
N LEU A 390 -9.95 0.19 23.06
CA LEU A 390 -10.94 -0.22 24.07
C LEU A 390 -10.62 -1.58 24.70
N THR A 391 -9.66 -2.30 24.14
CA THR A 391 -9.25 -3.63 24.54
C THR A 391 -7.77 -3.68 24.88
N ASP A 392 -7.35 -4.75 25.56
CA ASP A 392 -5.93 -5.08 25.76
C ASP A 392 -5.35 -5.61 24.44
N TYR A 393 -5.05 -4.69 23.53
CA TYR A 393 -4.57 -5.00 22.18
C TYR A 393 -3.11 -5.46 22.21
N ARG A 394 -2.82 -6.64 21.66
CA ARG A 394 -1.47 -7.20 21.58
C ARG A 394 -0.74 -6.70 20.34
N THR A 395 0.57 -6.54 20.46
CA THR A 395 1.44 -5.92 19.44
C THR A 395 2.74 -6.70 19.25
N ASP A 396 2.69 -8.03 19.42
CA ASP A 396 3.87 -8.90 19.45
C ASP A 396 4.49 -9.03 18.05
N THR A 397 3.66 -9.06 17.01
CA THR A 397 4.10 -9.17 15.60
C THR A 397 3.92 -7.88 14.81
N GLY A 398 4.54 -7.80 13.64
CA GLY A 398 4.40 -6.66 12.73
C GLY A 398 2.95 -6.48 12.26
N LEU A 399 2.28 -7.58 11.88
CA LEU A 399 0.89 -7.52 11.44
C LEU A 399 -0.06 -7.09 12.57
N GLU A 400 0.20 -7.52 13.81
CA GLU A 400 -0.56 -7.04 14.97
C GLU A 400 -0.44 -5.52 15.14
N ARG A 401 0.78 -4.97 15.02
CA ARG A 401 1.02 -3.51 15.08
C ARG A 401 0.38 -2.77 13.91
N GLU A 402 0.47 -3.28 12.69
CA GLU A 402 -0.22 -2.67 11.54
C GLU A 402 -1.73 -2.59 11.79
N LEU A 403 -2.37 -3.70 12.18
CA LEU A 403 -3.81 -3.71 12.48
C LEU A 403 -4.19 -2.87 13.71
N GLU A 404 -3.29 -2.72 14.69
CA GLU A 404 -3.47 -1.78 15.81
C GLU A 404 -3.60 -0.33 15.28
N GLN A 405 -2.73 0.08 14.35
CA GLN A 405 -2.81 1.42 13.76
C GLN A 405 -4.10 1.59 12.95
N VAL A 406 -4.54 0.57 12.20
CA VAL A 406 -5.86 0.59 11.54
C VAL A 406 -6.97 0.80 12.56
N ALA A 407 -6.96 0.07 13.68
CA ALA A 407 -7.98 0.19 14.72
C ALA A 407 -7.99 1.60 15.36
N LYS A 408 -6.82 2.22 15.56
CA LYS A 408 -6.71 3.62 16.03
C LYS A 408 -7.25 4.61 15.01
N LEU A 409 -6.93 4.44 13.73
CA LEU A 409 -7.44 5.31 12.65
C LEU A 409 -8.96 5.21 12.53
N ILE A 410 -9.52 4.01 12.60
CA ILE A 410 -10.97 3.78 12.63
C ILE A 410 -11.58 4.42 13.88
N ARG A 411 -10.94 4.32 15.05
CA ARG A 411 -11.43 4.99 16.26
C ARG A 411 -11.44 6.51 16.13
N ALA A 412 -10.46 7.07 15.42
CA ALA A 412 -10.36 8.51 15.13
C ALA A 412 -11.33 9.01 14.05
N ARG A 413 -12.13 8.14 13.42
CA ARG A 413 -13.01 8.48 12.27
C ARG A 413 -13.89 9.71 12.50
N GLU A 414 -14.44 9.87 13.71
CA GLU A 414 -15.32 11.00 14.03
C GLU A 414 -14.53 12.32 14.13
N ALA A 415 -13.32 12.28 14.69
CA ALA A 415 -12.46 13.46 14.72
C ALA A 415 -11.96 13.82 13.31
N ARG A 416 -11.72 12.82 12.45
CA ARG A 416 -11.30 12.99 11.06
C ARG A 416 -12.43 13.35 10.10
N GLY A 417 -13.70 13.17 10.48
CA GLY A 417 -14.83 13.28 9.55
C GLY A 417 -14.77 12.26 8.41
N ALA A 418 -14.24 11.06 8.69
CA ALA A 418 -14.07 10.01 7.69
C ALA A 418 -15.42 9.37 7.33
N GLU A 419 -15.67 9.16 6.03
CA GLU A 419 -16.84 8.40 5.56
C GLU A 419 -16.39 7.06 4.96
N ARG A 420 -15.32 7.05 4.17
CA ARG A 420 -14.80 5.86 3.48
C ARG A 420 -13.29 5.76 3.65
N ASP A 421 -12.84 4.82 4.46
CA ASP A 421 -11.40 4.55 4.57
C ASP A 421 -10.99 3.28 3.82
N PHE A 422 -9.79 3.34 3.25
CA PHE A 422 -9.13 2.22 2.60
C PHE A 422 -7.81 1.97 3.33
N PHE A 423 -7.58 0.76 3.81
CA PHE A 423 -6.37 0.39 4.51
C PHE A 423 -5.67 -0.75 3.78
N PHE A 424 -4.37 -0.62 3.58
CA PHE A 424 -3.53 -1.70 3.07
C PHE A 424 -2.52 -2.12 4.14
N VAL A 425 -2.59 -3.38 4.56
CA VAL A 425 -1.68 -4.03 5.50
C VAL A 425 -1.02 -5.21 4.81
N GLN A 426 0.18 -5.58 5.24
CA GLN A 426 0.96 -6.62 4.58
C GLN A 426 1.65 -7.51 5.58
N LEU A 427 1.58 -8.82 5.33
CA LEU A 427 2.48 -9.77 5.97
C LEU A 427 3.33 -10.44 4.90
N GLY A 428 4.65 -10.28 4.99
CA GLY A 428 5.60 -10.92 4.09
C GLY A 428 6.06 -12.30 4.55
N GLY A 429 6.81 -12.97 3.67
CA GLY A 429 7.48 -14.24 3.97
C GLY A 429 6.62 -15.46 3.66
N TRP A 430 5.84 -15.39 2.58
CA TRP A 430 5.00 -16.50 2.10
C TRP A 430 5.68 -17.36 1.00
N ASP A 431 6.93 -17.03 0.65
CA ASP A 431 7.69 -17.67 -0.43
C ASP A 431 8.31 -19.03 -0.04
N HIS A 432 7.44 -19.98 0.31
CA HIS A 432 7.83 -21.26 0.90
C HIS A 432 8.25 -22.30 -0.16
N HIS A 433 9.53 -22.26 -0.53
CA HIS A 433 10.20 -23.29 -1.34
C HIS A 433 10.81 -24.43 -0.52
N ASP A 434 10.77 -24.34 0.80
CA ASP A 434 11.17 -25.38 1.75
C ASP A 434 10.35 -25.31 3.04
N ASP A 435 10.39 -26.38 3.83
CA ASP A 435 9.74 -26.49 5.16
C ASP A 435 8.32 -25.91 5.20
N MET A 436 7.57 -26.12 4.12
CA MET A 436 6.41 -25.31 3.80
C MET A 436 5.31 -25.46 4.83
N LYS A 437 5.08 -26.67 5.34
CA LYS A 437 4.05 -26.94 6.36
C LYS A 437 4.34 -26.18 7.67
N ALA A 438 5.59 -26.20 8.16
CA ALA A 438 5.94 -25.54 9.41
C ALA A 438 5.94 -24.01 9.27
N ARG A 439 6.46 -23.48 8.16
CA ARG A 439 6.42 -22.04 7.89
C ARG A 439 4.98 -21.54 7.72
N LEU A 440 4.13 -22.29 7.01
CA LEU A 440 2.71 -21.98 6.87
C LEU A 440 2.00 -22.00 8.23
N ASP A 441 2.26 -23.01 9.06
CA ASP A 441 1.69 -23.11 10.41
C ASP A 441 1.99 -21.85 11.24
N SER A 442 3.26 -21.42 11.26
CA SER A 442 3.68 -20.19 11.95
C SER A 442 3.00 -18.94 11.39
N LYS A 443 2.96 -18.77 10.06
CA LYS A 443 2.37 -17.60 9.41
C LYS A 443 0.86 -17.51 9.59
N LEU A 444 0.14 -18.62 9.50
CA LEU A 444 -1.31 -18.63 9.72
C LEU A 444 -1.65 -18.40 11.19
N LEU A 445 -0.81 -18.82 12.14
CA LEU A 445 -0.99 -18.47 13.56
C LEU A 445 -0.80 -16.97 13.81
N GLU A 446 0.24 -16.36 13.20
CA GLU A 446 0.44 -14.90 13.25
C GLU A 446 -0.78 -14.15 12.71
N VAL A 447 -1.32 -14.58 11.57
CA VAL A 447 -2.54 -13.98 10.99
C VAL A 447 -3.75 -14.20 11.90
N ASP A 448 -4.01 -15.41 12.41
CA ASP A 448 -5.17 -15.69 13.28
C ASP A 448 -5.15 -14.83 14.56
N ASN A 449 -3.97 -14.64 15.17
CA ASN A 449 -3.80 -13.80 16.35
C ASN A 449 -4.04 -12.32 16.05
N ALA A 450 -3.47 -11.81 14.95
CA ALA A 450 -3.66 -10.42 14.55
C ALA A 450 -5.13 -10.12 14.20
N LEU A 451 -5.81 -11.04 13.50
CA LEU A 451 -7.24 -10.94 13.22
C LEU A 451 -8.07 -10.98 14.52
N ARG A 452 -7.69 -11.79 15.50
CA ARG A 452 -8.36 -11.86 16.80
C ARG A 452 -8.31 -10.53 17.53
N GLY A 453 -7.14 -9.92 17.66
CA GLY A 453 -6.99 -8.60 18.28
C GLY A 453 -7.83 -7.55 17.55
N PHE A 454 -7.67 -7.48 16.22
CA PHE A 454 -8.36 -6.51 15.37
C PHE A 454 -9.88 -6.59 15.47
N VAL A 455 -10.45 -7.78 15.26
CA VAL A 455 -11.91 -7.97 15.29
C VAL A 455 -12.47 -7.74 16.70
N THR A 456 -11.75 -8.15 17.74
CA THR A 456 -12.18 -7.91 19.13
C THR A 456 -12.26 -6.41 19.43
N GLU A 457 -11.27 -5.64 19.00
CA GLU A 457 -11.25 -4.18 19.16
C GLU A 457 -12.36 -3.51 18.33
N LEU A 458 -12.55 -3.88 17.07
CA LEU A 458 -13.62 -3.28 16.24
C LEU A 458 -15.03 -3.59 16.76
N LYS A 459 -15.22 -4.78 17.37
CA LYS A 459 -16.45 -5.11 18.08
C LYS A 459 -16.63 -4.26 19.33
N ALA A 460 -15.57 -4.08 20.13
CA ALA A 460 -15.61 -3.20 21.29
C ALA A 460 -15.92 -1.74 20.90
N GLN A 461 -15.40 -1.28 19.77
CA GLN A 461 -15.68 0.05 19.20
C GLN A 461 -17.09 0.18 18.58
N GLY A 462 -17.84 -0.93 18.45
CA GLY A 462 -19.18 -0.93 17.86
C GLY A 462 -19.21 -0.68 16.35
N VAL A 463 -18.13 -1.00 15.63
CA VAL A 463 -18.00 -0.71 14.18
C VAL A 463 -17.68 -1.93 13.32
N TRP A 464 -17.72 -3.13 13.89
CA TRP A 464 -17.41 -4.34 13.14
C TRP A 464 -18.29 -4.54 11.89
N ASP A 465 -19.55 -4.13 11.95
CA ASP A 465 -20.47 -4.18 10.81
C ASP A 465 -20.13 -3.14 9.73
N SER A 466 -19.28 -2.16 10.04
CA SER A 466 -18.85 -1.09 9.13
C SER A 466 -17.45 -1.34 8.54
N VAL A 467 -16.84 -2.50 8.79
CA VAL A 467 -15.49 -2.82 8.29
C VAL A 467 -15.50 -4.15 7.54
N ALA A 468 -14.93 -4.19 6.34
CA ALA A 468 -14.68 -5.41 5.59
C ALA A 468 -13.17 -5.63 5.44
N LEU A 469 -12.66 -6.77 5.90
CA LEU A 469 -11.28 -7.19 5.67
C LEU A 469 -11.26 -8.29 4.61
N ALA A 470 -10.43 -8.17 3.59
CA ALA A 470 -10.21 -9.22 2.58
C ALA A 470 -8.73 -9.58 2.52
N SER A 471 -8.41 -10.86 2.37
CA SER A 471 -7.04 -11.30 2.09
C SER A 471 -6.78 -11.41 0.59
N GLU A 472 -5.55 -11.12 0.19
CA GLU A 472 -5.08 -11.18 -1.19
C GLU A 472 -3.61 -11.62 -1.20
N SER A 473 -3.15 -12.21 -2.31
CA SER A 473 -1.75 -12.59 -2.54
C SER A 473 -1.45 -12.32 -4.02
N GLU A 474 -0.20 -12.13 -4.41
CA GLU A 474 0.11 -11.93 -5.84
C GLU A 474 -0.27 -13.13 -6.72
N PHE A 475 -0.19 -14.31 -6.13
CA PHE A 475 -0.56 -15.60 -6.70
C PHE A 475 -0.60 -16.66 -5.58
N ALA A 476 -0.93 -17.91 -5.93
CA ALA A 476 -0.79 -19.05 -5.03
C ALA A 476 0.49 -19.88 -5.29
N ARG A 477 0.64 -20.97 -4.54
CA ARG A 477 1.65 -22.00 -4.75
C ARG A 477 1.18 -23.14 -5.64
N THR A 478 2.12 -23.86 -6.25
CA THR A 478 1.82 -25.08 -7.01
C THR A 478 1.11 -26.09 -6.13
N LEU A 479 0.16 -26.83 -6.72
CA LEU A 479 -0.41 -27.98 -6.02
C LEU A 479 0.59 -29.12 -5.90
N ASP A 480 1.61 -29.22 -6.74
CA ASP A 480 2.65 -30.23 -6.55
C ASP A 480 3.74 -29.77 -5.56
N SER A 481 4.41 -30.76 -4.97
CA SER A 481 5.58 -30.57 -4.11
C SER A 481 6.87 -30.51 -4.93
N ASN A 482 7.84 -29.72 -4.47
CA ASN A 482 9.23 -29.73 -4.95
C ASN A 482 10.22 -30.31 -3.92
N GLY A 483 9.73 -31.08 -2.93
CA GLY A 483 10.55 -31.74 -1.92
C GLY A 483 10.57 -31.00 -0.58
N GLY A 484 9.38 -30.83 0.01
CA GLY A 484 9.18 -30.07 1.25
C GLY A 484 8.74 -28.63 1.05
N GLY A 485 8.67 -28.16 -0.20
CA GLY A 485 8.16 -26.84 -0.58
C GLY A 485 7.34 -26.86 -1.86
N SER A 486 6.99 -25.67 -2.35
CA SER A 486 6.17 -25.50 -3.56
C SER A 486 6.61 -24.29 -4.37
N ASP A 487 6.41 -24.37 -5.69
CA ASP A 487 6.79 -23.34 -6.65
C ASP A 487 5.69 -22.30 -6.84
N HIS A 488 5.99 -21.26 -7.62
CA HIS A 488 5.03 -20.21 -7.95
C HIS A 488 3.89 -20.76 -8.84
N ALA A 489 2.66 -20.35 -8.55
CA ALA A 489 1.46 -20.69 -9.33
C ALA A 489 0.61 -19.45 -9.60
N TRP A 490 -0.72 -19.60 -9.66
CA TRP A 490 -1.59 -18.55 -10.16
C TRP A 490 -2.91 -18.46 -9.39
N ALA A 491 -3.85 -19.39 -9.57
CA ALA A 491 -5.12 -19.39 -8.82
C ALA A 491 -4.94 -19.79 -7.36
N GLY A 492 -5.66 -19.13 -6.46
CA GLY A 492 -5.68 -19.40 -5.02
C GLY A 492 -7.05 -19.25 -4.36
N ASN A 493 -7.08 -19.39 -3.04
CA ASN A 493 -8.27 -19.27 -2.20
C ASN A 493 -8.07 -18.22 -1.10
N HIS A 494 -9.03 -17.33 -0.91
CA HIS A 494 -8.91 -16.19 -0.01
C HIS A 494 -10.08 -16.14 0.97
N PHE A 495 -10.01 -15.24 1.96
CA PHE A 495 -11.07 -15.07 2.94
C PHE A 495 -11.46 -13.60 3.07
N ILE A 496 -12.71 -13.38 3.47
CA ILE A 496 -13.28 -12.07 3.76
C ILE A 496 -13.92 -12.14 5.14
N LEU A 497 -13.77 -11.08 5.93
CA LEU A 497 -14.33 -10.92 7.26
C LEU A 497 -15.14 -9.61 7.33
N SER A 498 -16.33 -9.64 7.90
CA SER A 498 -17.10 -8.45 8.30
C SER A 498 -18.27 -8.88 9.18
N GLY A 499 -18.70 -8.02 10.10
CA GLY A 499 -19.97 -8.21 10.80
C GLY A 499 -21.19 -8.10 9.87
N SER A 500 -21.03 -7.37 8.75
CA SER A 500 -22.05 -7.25 7.70
C SER A 500 -22.07 -8.38 6.68
N LEU A 501 -21.23 -9.42 6.81
CA LEU A 501 -21.22 -10.51 5.83
C LEU A 501 -22.48 -11.37 5.90
N ARG A 502 -22.83 -11.95 4.75
CA ARG A 502 -23.61 -13.18 4.65
C ARG A 502 -22.64 -14.36 4.54
N GLY A 503 -21.91 -14.61 5.63
CA GLY A 503 -20.83 -15.60 5.69
C GLY A 503 -21.31 -17.04 5.64
N THR A 504 -20.56 -17.96 6.25
CA THR A 504 -20.83 -19.42 6.21
C THR A 504 -20.86 -20.00 4.79
N ARG A 505 -20.09 -19.41 3.86
CA ARG A 505 -20.05 -19.83 2.45
C ARG A 505 -18.62 -19.82 1.91
N VAL A 506 -18.35 -20.76 1.01
CA VAL A 506 -17.27 -20.67 0.03
C VAL A 506 -17.90 -20.10 -1.25
N PHE A 507 -17.63 -18.82 -1.53
CA PHE A 507 -18.01 -18.14 -2.77
C PHE A 507 -17.07 -18.54 -3.90
N ASN A 508 -17.55 -18.32 -5.14
CA ASN A 508 -16.94 -18.82 -6.37
C ASN A 508 -16.86 -20.35 -6.43
N GLN A 509 -16.68 -20.94 -7.61
CA GLN A 509 -16.54 -22.38 -7.73
C GLN A 509 -15.10 -22.81 -7.44
N PHE A 510 -14.91 -23.64 -6.41
CA PHE A 510 -13.66 -24.37 -6.22
C PHE A 510 -13.39 -25.26 -7.45
N PRO A 511 -12.12 -25.51 -7.84
CA PRO A 511 -11.84 -26.34 -9.01
C PRO A 511 -12.57 -27.69 -8.94
N SER A 512 -13.21 -28.08 -10.04
CA SER A 512 -13.93 -29.35 -10.14
C SER A 512 -13.01 -30.56 -10.27
N SER A 513 -11.71 -30.34 -10.48
CA SER A 513 -10.65 -31.34 -10.40
C SER A 513 -9.32 -30.67 -10.09
N LEU A 514 -8.47 -31.36 -9.33
CA LEU A 514 -7.08 -31.01 -9.03
C LEU A 514 -6.08 -31.92 -9.77
N LYS A 515 -6.57 -32.82 -10.63
CA LYS A 515 -5.74 -33.70 -11.45
C LYS A 515 -4.84 -32.89 -12.39
N ALA A 516 -3.68 -33.45 -12.68
CA ALA A 516 -2.78 -32.91 -13.68
C ALA A 516 -3.40 -32.91 -15.09
N ASN A 517 -2.95 -31.98 -15.93
CA ASN A 517 -3.29 -31.87 -17.35
C ASN A 517 -4.76 -31.58 -17.68
N THR A 518 -5.54 -31.07 -16.72
CA THR A 518 -6.86 -30.47 -17.03
C THR A 518 -6.70 -29.19 -17.87
N ASP A 519 -7.82 -28.67 -18.37
CA ASP A 519 -7.86 -27.40 -19.12
C ASP A 519 -7.49 -26.17 -18.26
N GLN A 520 -7.48 -26.32 -16.94
CA GLN A 520 -7.04 -25.29 -15.99
C GLN A 520 -5.60 -25.48 -15.54
N ASP A 521 -5.01 -26.67 -15.70
CA ASP A 521 -3.64 -26.94 -15.23
C ASP A 521 -2.59 -26.63 -16.30
N LEU A 522 -1.76 -25.62 -16.05
CA LEU A 522 -0.60 -25.29 -16.90
C LEU A 522 0.60 -26.24 -16.70
N GLY A 523 0.46 -27.24 -15.82
CA GLY A 523 1.49 -28.17 -15.40
C GLY A 523 1.87 -27.90 -13.96
N ARG A 524 2.26 -28.96 -13.23
CA ARG A 524 2.65 -28.91 -11.81
C ARG A 524 1.55 -28.38 -10.88
N GLY A 525 0.28 -28.43 -11.33
CA GLY A 525 -0.83 -27.88 -10.56
C GLY A 525 -0.85 -26.36 -10.53
N ARG A 526 -0.29 -25.70 -11.55
CA ARG A 526 -0.43 -24.25 -11.76
C ARG A 526 -1.80 -23.98 -12.37
N LEU A 527 -2.81 -23.89 -11.52
CA LEU A 527 -4.18 -23.68 -11.97
C LEU A 527 -4.39 -22.24 -12.47
N ILE A 528 -5.00 -22.12 -13.65
CA ILE A 528 -5.51 -20.85 -14.21
C ILE A 528 -6.72 -20.41 -13.37
N PRO A 529 -6.74 -19.16 -12.86
CA PRO A 529 -7.89 -18.65 -12.13
C PRO A 529 -9.15 -18.69 -12.99
N ARG A 530 -10.23 -19.21 -12.41
CA ARG A 530 -11.54 -19.07 -13.03
C ARG A 530 -12.13 -17.69 -12.79
N TYR A 531 -11.78 -17.06 -11.67
CA TYR A 531 -12.33 -15.80 -11.23
C TYR A 531 -11.24 -14.74 -11.08
N PRO A 532 -11.54 -13.48 -11.46
CA PRO A 532 -10.61 -12.37 -11.26
C PRO A 532 -10.70 -11.84 -9.81
N TRP A 533 -9.74 -11.04 -9.37
CA TRP A 533 -9.81 -10.35 -8.08
C TRP A 533 -11.03 -9.42 -7.96
N GLU A 534 -11.48 -8.85 -9.09
CA GLU A 534 -12.74 -8.11 -9.22
C GLU A 534 -13.93 -8.89 -8.66
N SER A 535 -13.86 -10.23 -8.68
CA SER A 535 -14.90 -11.10 -8.14
C SER A 535 -15.28 -10.80 -6.70
N MET A 536 -14.30 -10.39 -5.87
CA MET A 536 -14.54 -10.00 -4.48
C MET A 536 -14.42 -8.48 -4.28
N MET A 537 -13.59 -7.79 -5.07
CA MET A 537 -13.40 -6.35 -4.89
C MET A 537 -14.60 -5.51 -5.36
N VAL A 538 -15.30 -5.92 -6.41
CA VAL A 538 -16.52 -5.21 -6.89
C VAL A 538 -17.61 -5.20 -5.82
N PRO A 539 -18.05 -6.33 -5.24
CA PRO A 539 -19.11 -6.29 -4.23
C PRO A 539 -18.67 -5.59 -2.93
N ILE A 540 -17.38 -5.59 -2.58
CA ILE A 540 -16.86 -4.78 -1.48
C ILE A 540 -16.99 -3.29 -1.81
N ALA A 541 -16.64 -2.86 -3.02
CA ALA A 541 -16.78 -1.48 -3.45
C ALA A 541 -18.26 -1.05 -3.52
N GLU A 542 -19.15 -1.90 -4.03
CA GLU A 542 -20.60 -1.67 -3.99
C GLU A 542 -21.12 -1.57 -2.55
N TRP A 543 -20.63 -2.40 -1.62
CA TRP A 543 -20.95 -2.26 -0.20
C TRP A 543 -20.40 -0.95 0.37
N MET A 544 -19.25 -0.47 -0.07
CA MET A 544 -18.75 0.88 0.21
C MET A 544 -19.60 1.98 -0.46
N GLY A 545 -20.61 1.66 -1.27
CA GLY A 545 -21.50 2.63 -1.90
C GLY A 545 -21.08 3.07 -3.31
N LEU A 546 -20.17 2.33 -3.96
CA LEU A 546 -19.83 2.55 -5.36
C LEU A 546 -21.04 2.20 -6.23
N ALA A 547 -21.46 3.13 -7.09
CA ALA A 547 -22.55 2.87 -8.02
C ALA A 547 -22.07 2.01 -9.21
N THR A 548 -22.96 1.17 -9.75
CA THR A 548 -22.64 0.30 -10.90
C THR A 548 -22.13 1.07 -12.12
N THR A 549 -22.59 2.31 -12.32
CA THR A 549 -22.14 3.20 -13.41
C THR A 549 -20.66 3.59 -13.29
N GLN A 550 -20.05 3.43 -12.11
CA GLN A 550 -18.67 3.80 -11.80
C GLN A 550 -17.71 2.61 -11.85
N HIS A 551 -18.21 1.41 -12.17
CA HIS A 551 -17.38 0.20 -12.17
C HIS A 551 -16.20 0.30 -13.14
N VAL A 552 -16.39 0.92 -14.31
CA VAL A 552 -15.33 1.05 -15.33
C VAL A 552 -14.18 1.96 -14.88
N ASP A 553 -14.45 2.92 -14.00
CA ASP A 553 -13.43 3.83 -13.45
C ASP A 553 -12.58 3.13 -12.38
N ALA A 554 -13.22 2.30 -11.55
CA ALA A 554 -12.57 1.55 -10.47
C ALA A 554 -11.90 0.25 -10.94
N PHE A 555 -12.55 -0.47 -11.86
CA PHE A 555 -12.23 -1.83 -12.30
C PHE A 555 -12.06 -1.89 -13.83
N PRO A 556 -10.86 -1.62 -14.34
CA PRO A 556 -10.62 -1.46 -15.78
C PRO A 556 -10.93 -2.70 -16.62
N ASN A 557 -10.82 -3.90 -16.05
CA ASN A 557 -11.08 -5.15 -16.74
C ASN A 557 -12.53 -5.64 -16.61
N ILE A 558 -13.42 -4.90 -15.91
CA ILE A 558 -14.78 -5.36 -15.63
C ILE A 558 -15.58 -5.71 -16.89
N GLY A 559 -15.30 -5.05 -18.01
CA GLY A 559 -15.94 -5.31 -19.31
C GLY A 559 -15.67 -6.71 -19.89
N TYR A 560 -14.61 -7.39 -19.44
CA TYR A 560 -14.32 -8.78 -19.86
C TYR A 560 -15.06 -9.83 -19.04
N PHE A 561 -15.68 -9.44 -17.91
CA PHE A 561 -16.29 -10.35 -16.96
C PHE A 561 -17.81 -10.21 -16.93
N ASN A 562 -18.51 -11.31 -17.18
CA ASN A 562 -19.97 -11.35 -17.00
C ASN A 562 -20.34 -11.58 -15.52
N SER A 563 -21.63 -11.51 -15.20
CA SER A 563 -22.15 -11.66 -13.83
C SER A 563 -21.80 -12.99 -13.14
N SER A 564 -21.48 -14.05 -13.89
CA SER A 564 -21.07 -15.32 -13.29
C SER A 564 -19.64 -15.31 -12.73
N HIS A 565 -18.85 -14.29 -13.05
CA HIS A 565 -17.48 -14.12 -12.55
C HIS A 565 -17.39 -13.17 -11.36
N ILE A 566 -18.47 -12.46 -11.04
CA ILE A 566 -18.49 -11.45 -9.98
C ILE A 566 -19.50 -11.88 -8.91
N ILE A 567 -19.07 -11.92 -7.65
CA ILE A 567 -19.98 -12.26 -6.55
C ILE A 567 -20.98 -11.10 -6.40
N PRO A 568 -22.30 -11.35 -6.39
CA PRO A 568 -23.27 -10.30 -6.18
C PRO A 568 -23.13 -9.68 -4.77
N ARG A 569 -23.15 -8.35 -4.64
CA ARG A 569 -23.11 -7.69 -3.31
C ARG A 569 -24.23 -8.16 -2.38
N SER A 570 -25.42 -8.42 -2.92
CA SER A 570 -26.56 -8.93 -2.15
C SER A 570 -26.36 -10.33 -1.59
N GLU A 571 -25.47 -11.12 -2.20
CA GLU A 571 -25.09 -12.44 -1.70
C GLU A 571 -23.94 -12.38 -0.71
N LEU A 572 -23.02 -11.43 -0.85
CA LEU A 572 -21.85 -11.30 0.02
C LEU A 572 -22.14 -10.50 1.30
N PHE A 573 -22.92 -9.44 1.21
CA PHE A 573 -23.21 -8.54 2.33
C PHE A 573 -24.70 -8.49 2.66
N GLN A 574 -24.98 -8.21 3.92
CA GLN A 574 -26.30 -7.81 4.40
C GLN A 574 -26.66 -6.42 3.83
N SER A 575 -27.96 -6.15 3.75
CA SER A 575 -28.54 -4.97 3.06
C SER A 575 -28.08 -3.65 3.65
#